data_AF-X1VGD1-F1
#
_entry.id   AF-X1VGD1-F1
#
_cell.length_a   1.000
_cell.length_b   1.000
_cell.length_c   1.000
_cell.angle_alpha   90.00
_cell.angle_beta   90.00
_cell.angle_gamma   90.00
#
_symmetry.space_group_name_H-M   'P 1'
#
loop_
_entity.id
_entity.type
_entity.pdbx_description
1 polymer ?
#
loop_
_entity_poly.entity_id
_entity_poly.type
_entity_poly.pdbx_seq_one_letter_code
_entity_poly.pdbx_strand_id
1 'polypeptide(L)' 'MRNMSFSLTKTHILNQTKTVTRRQGWTFLKPGDLLQPVEKCMGLKKGERVKKLGCPIRVVSVDRQPLHLITPEDVIR' A
#
# COMPACT_ATOMS: atom_id res chain seq x y z
N MET A 1 2.92 6.46 12.81
CA MET A 1 2.89 6.17 11.36
C MET A 1 2.48 4.72 11.16
N ARG A 2 1.55 4.42 10.24
CA ARG A 2 1.03 3.06 10.03
C ARG A 2 1.83 2.33 8.95
N ASN A 3 2.01 1.02 9.09
CA ASN A 3 2.65 0.18 8.08
C ASN A 3 1.62 -0.31 7.07
N MET A 4 1.99 -0.35 5.78
CA MET A 4 1.19 -0.98 4.73
C MET A 4 2.06 -2.00 3.98
N SER A 5 1.58 -3.25 3.91
CA SER A 5 2.29 -4.33 3.21
C SER A 5 2.13 -4.25 1.70
N PHE A 6 3.23 -4.45 0.98
CA PHE A 6 3.33 -4.48 -0.49
C PHE A 6 4.09 -5.71 -0.97
N SER A 7 3.75 -6.90 -0.46
CA SER A 7 4.45 -8.15 -0.79
C SER A 7 4.39 -8.49 -2.28
N LEU A 8 3.23 -8.31 -2.91
CA LEU A 8 3.00 -8.63 -4.32
C LEU A 8 3.55 -7.58 -5.30
N THR A 9 3.73 -6.34 -4.85
CA THR A 9 4.13 -5.21 -5.70
C THR A 9 5.39 -4.52 -5.19
N LYS A 10 6.28 -5.28 -4.53
CA LYS A 10 7.49 -4.76 -3.88
C LYS A 10 8.38 -3.99 -4.87
N THR A 11 8.61 -4.54 -6.06
CA THR A 11 9.43 -3.91 -7.10
C THR A 11 8.86 -2.57 -7.53
N HIS A 12 7.53 -2.44 -7.66
CA HIS A 12 6.90 -1.17 -8.02
C HIS A 12 7.05 -0.08 -6.94
N ILE A 13 7.10 -0.47 -5.67
CA ILE A 13 7.36 0.46 -4.57
C ILE A 13 8.82 0.87 -4.54
N LEU A 14 9.75 -0.07 -4.70
CA LEU A 14 11.19 0.21 -4.75
C LEU A 14 11.53 1.14 -5.93
N ASN A 15 10.92 0.90 -7.09
CA ASN A 15 11.11 1.70 -8.30
C ASN A 15 10.25 2.97 -8.33
N GLN A 16 9.39 3.18 -7.32
CA GLN A 16 8.49 4.34 -7.20
C GLN A 16 7.56 4.53 -8.43
N THR A 17 7.17 3.45 -9.11
CA THR A 17 6.32 3.51 -10.32
C THR A 17 4.83 3.41 -10.00
N LYS A 18 4.46 2.80 -8.88
CA LYS A 18 3.05 2.65 -8.47
C LYS A 18 2.55 3.89 -7.72
N THR A 19 1.56 4.57 -8.30
CA THR A 19 0.95 5.77 -7.71
C THR A 19 -0.41 5.53 -7.07
N VAL A 20 -1.09 4.41 -7.40
CA VAL A 20 -2.44 4.08 -6.90
C VAL A 20 -2.45 2.73 -6.20
N THR A 21 -3.09 2.68 -5.02
CA THR A 21 -3.35 1.45 -4.26
C THR A 21 -4.82 1.38 -3.89
N ARG A 22 -5.47 0.24 -4.19
CA ARG A 22 -6.86 -0.04 -3.82
C ARG A 22 -6.89 -1.10 -2.72
N ARG A 23 -7.60 -0.85 -1.62
CA ARG A 23 -7.59 -1.75 -0.46
C ARG A 23 -8.86 -1.63 0.38
N GLN A 24 -9.43 -2.78 0.76
CA GLN A 24 -10.54 -2.85 1.70
C GLN A 24 -10.07 -2.63 3.15
N GLY A 25 -10.91 -2.04 4.00
CA GLY A 25 -10.70 -1.94 5.45
C GLY A 25 -9.87 -0.73 5.93
N TRP A 26 -9.35 0.11 5.02
CA TRP A 26 -8.63 1.34 5.38
C TRP A 26 -9.56 2.57 5.43
N THR A 27 -10.72 2.42 6.06
CA THR A 27 -11.77 3.46 6.11
C THR A 27 -11.38 4.72 6.90
N PHE A 28 -10.37 4.60 7.75
CA PHE A 28 -9.83 5.69 8.57
C PHE A 28 -8.75 6.53 7.87
N LEU A 29 -8.29 6.13 6.67
CA LEU A 29 -7.20 6.81 5.96
C LEU A 29 -7.65 8.18 5.46
N LYS A 30 -6.77 9.18 5.57
CA LYS A 30 -7.03 10.56 5.12
C LYS A 30 -5.92 11.07 4.20
N PRO A 31 -6.24 11.98 3.25
CA PRO A 31 -5.22 12.78 2.59
C PRO A 31 -4.27 13.45 3.60
N GLY A 32 -2.98 13.43 3.31
CA GLY A 32 -1.92 13.91 4.20
C GLY A 32 -1.33 12.85 5.12
N ASP A 33 -2.00 11.71 5.33
CA ASP A 33 -1.45 10.62 6.15
C ASP A 33 -0.13 10.10 5.57
N LEU A 34 0.79 9.74 6.46
CA LEU A 34 2.03 9.07 6.12
C LEU A 34 1.91 7.56 6.37
N LEU A 35 2.29 6.78 5.36
CA LEU A 35 2.31 5.33 5.37
C LEU A 35 3.74 4.83 5.20
N GLN A 36 4.18 3.92 6.06
CA GLN A 36 5.46 3.24 5.86
C GLN A 36 5.23 2.03 4.94
N PRO A 37 5.79 2.00 3.73
CA PRO A 37 5.73 0.80 2.90
C PRO A 37 6.64 -0.27 3.49
N VAL A 38 6.09 -1.48 3.62
CA VAL A 38 6.80 -2.64 4.15
C VAL A 38 6.54 -3.88 3.30
N GLU A 39 7.43 -4.86 3.37
CA GLU A 39 7.30 -6.10 2.61
C GLU A 39 6.07 -6.90 3.06
N LYS A 40 5.98 -7.20 4.36
CA LYS A 40 4.82 -7.86 4.98
C LYS A 40 4.68 -7.45 6.44
N CYS A 41 3.43 -7.32 6.90
CA CYS A 41 3.11 -7.08 8.32
C CYS A 41 2.78 -8.39 9.07
N MET A 42 2.37 -9.43 8.35
CA MET A 42 1.91 -10.71 8.91
C MET A 42 2.83 -11.85 8.47
N GLY A 43 2.82 -12.98 9.20
CA GLY A 43 3.63 -14.16 8.87
C GLY A 43 5.14 -13.94 9.03
N LEU A 44 5.53 -13.15 10.03
CA LEU A 44 6.93 -12.99 10.43
C LEU A 44 7.35 -14.15 11.31
N LYS A 45 8.55 -14.71 11.07
CA LYS A 45 9.14 -15.73 11.95
C LYS A 45 9.53 -15.09 13.28
N LYS A 46 9.67 -15.91 14.33
CA LYS A 46 10.17 -15.44 15.63
C LYS A 46 11.53 -14.75 15.45
N GLY A 47 11.64 -13.50 15.88
CA GLY A 47 12.84 -12.67 15.72
C GLY A 47 12.94 -11.90 14.39
N GLU A 48 12.10 -12.22 13.41
CA GLU A 48 12.04 -11.46 12.15
C GLU A 48 11.38 -10.10 12.38
N ARG A 49 11.98 -9.05 11.81
CA ARG A 49 11.45 -7.68 11.88
C ARG A 49 10.79 -7.31 10.56
N VAL A 50 9.81 -6.40 10.65
CA VAL A 50 9.17 -5.82 9.47
C VAL A 50 10.23 -5.11 8.60
N LYS A 51 10.39 -5.57 7.36
CA LYS A 51 11.30 -4.97 6.39
C LYS A 51 10.65 -3.78 5.69
N LYS A 52 11.21 -2.59 5.89
CA LYS A 52 10.81 -1.36 5.20
C LYS A 52 11.27 -1.39 3.74
N LEU A 53 10.44 -0.89 2.83
CA LEU A 53 10.76 -0.83 1.40
C LEU A 53 11.25 0.54 0.92
N GLY A 54 11.19 1.57 1.76
CA GLY A 54 11.63 2.91 1.39
C GLY A 54 11.15 3.98 2.37
N CYS A 55 11.18 5.23 1.91
CA CYS A 55 10.66 6.37 2.65
C CYS A 55 9.13 6.28 2.83
N PRO A 56 8.57 6.98 3.83
CA PRO A 56 7.12 7.08 3.98
C PRO A 56 6.43 7.65 2.73
N ILE A 57 5.31 7.05 2.37
CA ILE A 57 4.44 7.49 1.29
C ILE A 57 3.41 8.45 1.88
N ARG A 58 3.23 9.61 1.25
CA ARG A 58 2.16 10.55 1.58
C ARG A 58 0.92 10.23 0.77
N VAL A 59 -0.21 10.09 1.45
CA VAL A 59 -1.50 9.91 0.80
C VAL A 59 -1.97 11.25 0.23
N VAL A 60 -2.19 11.33 -1.08
CA VAL A 60 -2.64 12.56 -1.75
C VAL A 60 -4.17 12.64 -1.82
N SER A 61 -4.83 11.52 -2.09
CA SER A 61 -6.29 11.41 -2.14
C SER A 61 -6.75 10.06 -1.62
N VAL A 62 -8.00 9.99 -1.17
CA VAL A 62 -8.67 8.75 -0.76
C VAL A 62 -10.06 8.77 -1.36
N ASP A 63 -10.40 7.71 -2.09
CA ASP A 63 -11.73 7.49 -2.63
C ASP A 63 -12.24 6.11 -2.23
N ARG A 64 -13.54 5.97 -1.99
CA ARG A 64 -14.20 4.72 -1.62
C ARG A 64 -15.22 4.37 -2.70
N GLN A 65 -14.95 3.31 -3.43
CA GLN A 65 -15.79 2.86 -4.52
C GLN A 65 -16.25 1.41 -4.30
N PRO A 66 -17.46 1.05 -4.77
CA PRO A 66 -17.86 -0.35 -4.90
C PRO A 66 -16.85 -1.15 -5.73
N LEU A 67 -16.62 -2.41 -5.34
CA LEU A 67 -15.62 -3.26 -5.99
C LEU A 67 -15.89 -3.46 -7.50
N HIS A 68 -17.16 -3.50 -7.90
CA HIS A 68 -17.57 -3.70 -9.30
C HIS A 68 -17.26 -2.52 -10.22
N LEU A 69 -16.83 -1.36 -9.69
CA LEU A 69 -16.40 -0.23 -10.51
C LEU A 69 -14.94 -0.33 -10.97
N ILE A 70 -14.16 -1.29 -10.45
CA ILE A 70 -12.78 -1.49 -10.89
C ILE A 70 -12.79 -2.10 -12.29
N THR A 71 -12.17 -1.43 -13.25
CA THR A 71 -12.11 -1.89 -14.64
C THR A 71 -10.77 -2.59 -14.95
N PRO A 72 -10.65 -3.35 -16.05
CA PRO A 72 -9.37 -3.92 -16.46
C PRO A 72 -8.26 -2.88 -16.63
N GLU A 73 -8.58 -1.68 -17.11
CA GLU A 73 -7.63 -0.59 -17.30
C GLU A 73 -6.99 -0.13 -15.98
N ASP A 74 -7.70 -0.29 -14.85
CA ASP A 74 -7.19 0.03 -13.52
C ASP A 74 -6.13 -0.96 -13.01
N VAL A 75 -6.06 -2.17 -13.58
CA VAL A 75 -5.25 -3.29 -13.06
C VAL A 75 -4.13 -3.74 -14.01
N ILE A 76 -4.19 -3.39 -15.30
CA ILE A 76 -3.20 -3.81 -16.31
C ILE A 76 -1.86 -3.05 -16.18
N ARG A 77 -1.81 -1.95 -15.41
CA ARG A 77 -0.63 -1.09 -15.24
C ARG A 77 0.35 -1.53 -14.15
#